data_AF-A0A1J5J7P5-F1
#
_entry.id   AF-A0A1J5J7P5-F1
#
_cell.length_a   1.000
_cell.length_b   1.000
_cell.length_c   1.000
_cell.angle_alpha   90.00
_cell.angle_beta   90.00
_cell.angle_gamma   90.00
#
_symmetry.space_group_name_H-M   'P 1'
#
loop_
_entity.id
_entity.type
_entity.pdbx_description
1 polymer ?
#
loop_
_entity_poly.entity_id
_entity_poly.type
_entity_poly.pdbx_seq_one_letter_code
_entity_poly.pdbx_strand_id
1 'polypeptide(L)'
;MALQKSQKSQRGLQIALFSILLFALGSSAVFNLTKYFVFFAHNTSASGSFNENYTNMARYLLSLPPETKKYVLFDEKGNEDLTKLPVYAHPVYYLTYHKVPNMEIIKGDTVLQGPAIFLMVNYNNDIEARIRKIFPTLEVKRIDINGPRTGGDFNIIVLP
;
A
#
# COMPACT_ATOMS: atom_id res chain seq x y z
N MET A 1 10.65 5.63 66.64
CA MET A 1 10.78 6.77 65.70
C MET A 1 11.62 6.45 64.45
N ALA A 2 12.71 5.68 64.55
CA ALA A 2 13.56 5.31 63.39
C ALA A 2 12.88 4.41 62.34
N LEU A 3 12.08 3.43 62.75
CA LEU A 3 11.35 2.51 61.85
C LEU A 3 10.34 3.22 60.93
N GLN A 4 9.62 4.24 61.43
CA GLN A 4 8.68 5.04 60.62
C GLN A 4 9.39 5.95 59.60
N LYS A 5 10.59 6.45 59.91
CA LYS A 5 11.40 7.24 58.95
C LYS A 5 11.93 6.36 57.82
N SER A 6 12.40 5.16 58.14
CA SER A 6 12.88 4.18 57.15
C SER A 6 11.77 3.74 56.18
N GLN A 7 10.58 3.41 56.68
CA GLN A 7 9.45 3.01 55.82
C GLN A 7 8.94 4.16 54.92
N LYS A 8 8.92 5.40 55.40
CA LYS A 8 8.58 6.58 54.58
C LYS A 8 9.62 6.84 53.49
N SER A 9 10.91 6.68 53.80
CA SER A 9 12.01 6.79 52.82
C SER A 9 11.90 5.73 51.72
N GLN A 10 11.54 4.50 52.08
CA GLN A 10 11.39 3.39 51.13
C GLN A 10 10.17 3.59 50.20
N ARG A 11 9.05 4.08 50.73
CA ARG A 11 7.87 4.44 49.91
C ARG A 11 8.15 5.62 48.98
N GLY A 12 8.87 6.65 49.46
CA GLY A 12 9.27 7.78 48.62
C GLY A 12 10.18 7.37 47.46
N LEU A 13 11.15 6.49 47.73
CA LEU A 13 12.02 5.92 46.69
C LEU A 13 11.23 5.07 45.69
N GLN A 14 10.30 4.24 46.14
CA GLN A 14 9.43 3.45 45.26
C GLN A 14 8.60 4.34 44.34
N ILE A 15 7.97 5.39 44.89
CA ILE A 15 7.20 6.35 44.09
C ILE A 15 8.11 7.03 43.06
N ALA A 16 9.29 7.49 43.47
CA ALA A 16 10.24 8.13 42.56
C ALA A 16 10.67 7.20 41.42
N LEU A 17 11.01 5.94 41.73
CA LEU A 17 11.39 4.95 40.72
C LEU A 17 10.23 4.61 39.78
N PHE A 18 9.01 4.46 40.31
CA PHE A 18 7.82 4.24 39.48
C PHE A 18 7.51 5.44 38.59
N SER A 19 7.65 6.67 39.08
CA SER A 19 7.49 7.88 38.28
C SER A 19 8.53 7.99 37.17
N ILE A 20 9.79 7.66 37.45
CA ILE A 20 10.87 7.63 36.45
C ILE A 20 10.57 6.57 35.39
N LEU A 21 10.14 5.37 35.81
CA LEU A 21 9.80 4.29 34.89
C LEU A 21 8.62 4.66 33.99
N LEU A 22 7.54 5.20 34.58
CA LEU A 22 6.39 5.69 33.83
C LEU A 22 6.77 6.79 32.85
N PHE A 23 7.62 7.73 33.27
CA PHE A 23 8.11 8.78 32.39
C PHE A 23 8.98 8.23 31.25
N ALA A 24 9.87 7.28 31.53
CA ALA A 24 10.71 6.65 30.51
C ALA A 24 9.87 5.87 29.48
N LEU A 25 8.89 5.10 29.94
CA LEU A 25 7.99 4.35 29.05
C LEU A 25 7.08 5.29 28.25
N GLY A 26 6.51 6.31 28.91
CA GLY A 26 5.65 7.30 28.26
C GLY A 26 6.39 8.12 27.21
N SER A 27 7.58 8.63 27.55
CA SER A 27 8.41 9.39 26.61
C SER A 27 8.90 8.53 25.44
N SER A 28 9.27 7.26 25.68
CA SER A 28 9.60 6.32 24.61
C SER A 28 8.41 6.08 23.67
N ALA A 29 7.21 5.88 24.21
CA ALA A 29 6.01 5.70 23.40
C ALA A 29 5.72 6.95 22.56
N VAL A 30 5.74 8.15 23.17
CA VAL A 30 5.53 9.41 22.46
C VAL A 30 6.57 9.59 21.35
N PHE A 31 7.85 9.37 21.65
CA PHE A 31 8.93 9.50 20.67
C PHE A 31 8.72 8.56 19.47
N ASN A 32 8.37 7.30 19.72
CA ASN A 32 8.12 6.34 18.65
C ASN A 32 6.89 6.70 17.82
N LEU A 33 5.80 7.15 18.45
CA LEU A 33 4.61 7.63 17.75
C LEU A 33 4.92 8.85 16.88
N THR A 34 5.62 9.86 17.41
CA THR A 34 6.02 11.04 16.64
C THR A 34 6.92 10.66 15.46
N LYS A 35 7.88 9.75 15.67
CA LYS A 35 8.73 9.24 14.59
C LYS A 35 7.92 8.60 13.46
N TYR A 36 6.99 7.71 13.80
CA TYR A 36 6.18 7.01 12.81
C TYR A 36 5.15 7.88 12.10
N PHE A 37 4.44 8.74 12.84
CA PHE A 37 3.30 9.47 12.29
C PHE A 37 3.63 10.87 11.77
N VAL A 38 4.72 11.48 12.25
CA VAL A 38 5.13 12.83 11.82
C VAL A 38 6.34 12.73 10.91
N PHE A 39 7.46 12.17 11.39
CA PHE A 39 8.70 12.20 10.62
C PHE A 39 8.68 11.29 9.39
N PHE A 40 8.14 10.07 9.50
CA PHE A 40 8.05 9.19 8.33
C PHE A 40 7.03 9.65 7.29
N ALA A 41 5.97 10.35 7.69
CA ALA A 41 4.99 10.92 6.75
C ALA A 41 5.62 11.95 5.78
N HIS A 42 6.70 12.62 6.21
CA HIS A 42 7.41 13.61 5.39
C HIS A 42 8.66 13.05 4.69
N ASN A 43 9.01 11.78 4.90
CA ASN A 43 10.19 11.17 4.28
C ASN A 43 9.82 10.48 2.95
N THR A 44 10.30 11.03 1.84
CA THR A 44 10.05 10.55 0.47
C THR A 44 10.71 9.20 0.12
N SER A 45 11.56 8.67 0.99
CA SER A 45 12.17 7.34 0.87
C SER A 45 11.47 6.28 1.73
N ALA A 46 10.79 6.71 2.80
CA ALA A 46 10.09 5.79 3.70
C ALA A 46 8.82 5.21 3.04
N SER A 47 8.20 5.95 2.12
CA SER A 47 7.06 5.54 1.28
C SER A 47 7.25 4.17 0.61
N GLY A 48 8.43 3.93 0.05
CA GLY A 48 8.75 2.67 -0.61
C GLY A 48 8.74 1.46 0.32
N SER A 49 8.96 1.65 1.61
CA SER A 49 8.90 0.57 2.62
C SER A 49 7.47 0.18 3.00
N PHE A 50 6.47 0.99 2.65
CA PHE A 50 5.05 0.75 2.97
C PHE A 50 4.22 0.28 1.77
N ASN A 51 4.85 -0.06 0.64
CA ASN A 51 4.16 -0.46 -0.59
C ASN A 51 3.09 0.55 -1.04
N GLU A 52 3.46 1.84 -1.01
CA GLU A 52 2.56 2.94 -1.37
C GLU A 52 2.03 2.80 -2.81
N ASN A 53 2.80 2.20 -3.71
CA ASN A 53 2.39 1.86 -5.08
C ASN A 53 1.05 1.13 -5.14
N TYR A 54 0.78 0.12 -4.30
CA TYR A 54 -0.49 -0.62 -4.32
C TYR A 54 -1.67 0.24 -3.89
N THR A 55 -1.48 1.09 -2.88
CA THR A 55 -2.52 2.05 -2.49
C THR A 55 -2.79 3.05 -3.61
N ASN A 56 -1.74 3.48 -4.31
CA ASN A 56 -1.87 4.39 -5.45
C ASN A 56 -2.54 3.74 -6.66
N MET A 57 -2.26 2.46 -6.96
CA MET A 57 -2.98 1.71 -7.99
C MET A 57 -4.49 1.68 -7.70
N ALA A 58 -4.88 1.41 -6.45
CA ALA A 58 -6.29 1.44 -6.06
C ALA A 58 -6.93 2.83 -6.23
N ARG A 59 -6.23 3.89 -5.77
CA ARG A 59 -6.68 5.28 -5.94
C ARG A 59 -6.83 5.65 -7.41
N TYR A 60 -5.89 5.23 -8.25
CA TYR A 60 -5.95 5.45 -9.69
C TYR A 60 -7.19 4.79 -10.30
N LEU A 61 -7.42 3.50 -10.02
CA LEU A 61 -8.59 2.77 -10.52
C LEU A 61 -9.91 3.44 -10.12
N LEU A 62 -9.99 3.94 -8.88
CA LEU A 62 -11.14 4.68 -8.36
C LEU A 62 -11.31 6.07 -8.97
N SER A 63 -10.22 6.69 -9.43
CA SER A 63 -10.24 8.02 -10.06
C SER A 63 -10.64 8.01 -11.53
N LEU A 64 -10.53 6.85 -12.18
CA LEU A 64 -10.86 6.72 -13.60
C LEU A 64 -12.37 6.89 -13.84
N PRO A 65 -12.76 7.48 -14.99
CA PRO A 65 -14.17 7.60 -15.33
C PRO A 65 -14.90 6.24 -15.31
N PRO A 66 -16.17 6.20 -14.90
CA PRO A 66 -16.88 4.96 -14.68
C PRO A 66 -17.02 4.12 -15.95
N GLU A 67 -17.15 4.76 -17.11
CA GLU A 67 -17.24 4.17 -18.45
C GLU A 67 -15.93 3.57 -18.97
N THR A 68 -14.80 3.90 -18.35
CA THR A 68 -13.49 3.36 -18.78
C THR A 68 -13.46 1.85 -18.54
N LYS A 69 -13.20 1.04 -19.57
CA LYS A 69 -12.98 -0.41 -19.38
C LYS A 69 -11.62 -0.64 -18.74
N LYS A 70 -11.59 -1.45 -17.68
CA LYS A 70 -10.39 -1.67 -16.86
C LYS A 70 -10.18 -3.17 -16.70
N TYR A 71 -8.98 -3.63 -16.98
CA TYR A 71 -8.52 -4.98 -16.70
C TYR A 71 -7.45 -4.94 -15.62
N VAL A 72 -7.58 -5.79 -14.59
CA VAL A 72 -6.62 -5.86 -13.50
C VAL A 72 -6.07 -7.28 -13.37
N LEU A 73 -4.75 -7.41 -13.47
CA LEU A 73 -4.04 -8.66 -13.28
C LEU A 73 -3.38 -8.65 -11.89
N PHE A 74 -3.95 -9.40 -10.95
CA PHE A 74 -3.43 -9.53 -9.58
C PHE A 74 -2.28 -10.55 -9.45
N ASP A 75 -2.32 -11.59 -10.27
CA ASP A 75 -1.33 -12.67 -10.33
C ASP A 75 -1.12 -13.04 -11.80
N GLU A 76 0.13 -13.32 -12.18
CA GLU A 76 0.53 -13.77 -13.51
C GLU A 76 -0.18 -15.05 -13.95
N LYS A 77 -0.65 -15.86 -12.99
CA LYS A 77 -1.44 -17.06 -13.25
C LYS A 77 -2.92 -16.79 -13.54
N GLY A 78 -3.38 -15.53 -13.44
CA GLY A 78 -4.78 -15.18 -13.67
C GLY A 78 -5.74 -15.75 -12.63
N ASN A 79 -5.34 -15.75 -11.36
CA ASN A 79 -6.14 -16.28 -10.26
C ASN A 79 -7.26 -15.29 -9.86
N GLU A 80 -8.49 -15.78 -9.81
CA GLU A 80 -9.66 -15.02 -9.34
C GLU A 80 -10.07 -15.35 -7.89
N ASP A 81 -9.54 -16.46 -7.35
CA ASP A 81 -9.88 -16.92 -6.01
C ASP A 81 -9.25 -16.00 -4.97
N LEU A 82 -10.10 -15.27 -4.26
CA LEU A 82 -9.74 -14.30 -3.24
C LEU A 82 -8.90 -14.90 -2.12
N THR A 83 -9.08 -16.18 -1.85
CA THR A 83 -8.32 -16.91 -0.83
C THR A 83 -6.92 -17.31 -1.30
N LYS A 84 -6.66 -17.19 -2.61
CA LYS A 84 -5.40 -17.59 -3.26
C LYS A 84 -4.66 -16.41 -3.89
N LEU A 85 -5.18 -15.19 -3.77
CA LEU A 85 -4.45 -14.01 -4.20
C LEU A 85 -3.15 -13.89 -3.40
N PRO A 86 -2.05 -13.47 -4.04
CA PRO A 86 -0.82 -13.21 -3.32
C PRO A 86 -1.01 -12.01 -2.38
N VAL A 87 -0.30 -12.00 -1.25
CA VAL A 87 -0.45 -10.98 -0.20
C VAL A 87 -0.30 -9.55 -0.73
N TYR A 88 0.57 -9.34 -1.70
CA TYR A 88 0.79 -8.02 -2.31
C TYR A 88 -0.43 -7.50 -3.11
N ALA A 89 -1.31 -8.39 -3.58
CA ALA A 89 -2.50 -8.04 -4.36
C ALA A 89 -3.66 -7.54 -3.48
N HIS A 90 -3.65 -7.92 -2.20
CA HIS A 90 -4.74 -7.63 -1.26
C HIS A 90 -5.06 -6.14 -1.12
N PRO A 91 -4.09 -5.20 -1.01
CA PRO A 91 -4.42 -3.78 -0.86
C PRO A 91 -5.22 -3.26 -2.06
N VAL A 92 -4.78 -3.57 -3.29
CA VAL A 92 -5.49 -3.16 -4.51
C VAL A 92 -6.87 -3.78 -4.56
N TYR A 93 -6.98 -5.08 -4.29
CA TYR A 93 -8.24 -5.81 -4.31
C TYR A 93 -9.25 -5.24 -3.31
N TYR A 94 -8.91 -5.17 -2.02
CA TYR A 94 -9.85 -4.75 -0.97
C TYR A 94 -10.25 -3.28 -1.09
N LEU A 95 -9.34 -2.42 -1.53
CA LEU A 95 -9.64 -1.00 -1.71
C LEU A 95 -10.58 -0.75 -2.90
N THR A 96 -10.58 -1.62 -3.91
CA THR A 96 -11.39 -1.48 -5.13
C THR A 96 -12.63 -2.38 -5.17
N TYR A 97 -12.76 -3.33 -4.23
CA TYR A 97 -13.84 -4.30 -4.18
C TYR A 97 -15.23 -3.66 -4.26
N HIS A 98 -15.99 -3.96 -5.32
CA HIS A 98 -17.32 -3.40 -5.65
C HIS A 98 -17.39 -1.86 -5.75
N LYS A 99 -16.25 -1.17 -5.90
CA LYS A 99 -16.19 0.30 -6.00
C LYS A 99 -15.76 0.82 -7.36
N VAL A 100 -15.11 -0.02 -8.18
CA VAL A 100 -14.62 0.36 -9.51
C VAL A 100 -15.55 -0.23 -10.58
N PRO A 101 -16.39 0.58 -11.24
CA PRO A 101 -17.23 0.11 -12.33
C PRO A 101 -16.40 -0.21 -13.58
N ASN A 102 -16.91 -1.13 -14.40
CA ASN A 102 -16.28 -1.63 -15.62
C ASN A 102 -14.85 -2.17 -15.41
N MET A 103 -14.63 -2.77 -14.23
CA MET A 103 -13.39 -3.46 -13.88
C MET A 103 -13.57 -4.97 -13.98
N GLU A 104 -12.72 -5.61 -14.77
CA GLU A 104 -12.61 -7.05 -14.89
C GLU A 104 -11.28 -7.53 -14.32
N ILE A 105 -11.32 -8.57 -13.50
CA ILE A 105 -10.12 -9.25 -13.02
C ILE A 105 -9.71 -10.27 -14.08
N ILE A 106 -8.45 -10.23 -14.52
CA ILE A 106 -7.95 -11.13 -15.56
C ILE A 106 -7.91 -12.58 -15.08
N LYS A 107 -8.47 -13.45 -15.93
CA LYS A 107 -8.48 -14.91 -15.80
C LYS A 107 -7.83 -15.55 -17.02
N GLY A 108 -7.63 -16.87 -16.95
CA GLY A 108 -7.04 -17.63 -18.06
C GLY A 108 -7.82 -17.56 -19.38
N ASP A 109 -9.12 -17.28 -19.33
CA ASP A 109 -10.03 -17.18 -20.47
C ASP A 109 -10.46 -15.74 -20.79
N THR A 110 -9.96 -14.74 -20.07
CA THR A 110 -10.31 -13.34 -20.33
C THR A 110 -9.84 -12.91 -21.71
N VAL A 111 -10.78 -12.39 -22.52
CA VAL A 111 -10.50 -11.83 -23.84
C VAL A 111 -10.33 -10.33 -23.73
N LEU A 112 -9.11 -9.85 -23.99
CA LEU A 112 -8.81 -8.42 -23.97
C LEU A 112 -9.45 -7.72 -25.17
N GLN A 113 -10.10 -6.60 -24.89
CA GLN A 113 -10.72 -5.71 -25.87
C GLN A 113 -10.44 -4.27 -25.47
N GLY A 114 -10.03 -3.45 -26.44
CA GLY A 114 -9.90 -2.00 -26.27
C GLY A 114 -11.10 -1.22 -26.81
N PRO A 115 -11.20 0.08 -26.50
CA PRO A 115 -10.25 0.85 -25.70
C PRO A 115 -10.36 0.52 -24.20
N ALA A 116 -9.23 0.31 -23.53
CA ALA A 116 -9.21 -0.08 -22.12
C ALA A 116 -7.89 0.24 -21.41
N ILE A 117 -7.93 0.27 -20.08
CA ILE A 117 -6.74 0.29 -19.23
C ILE A 117 -6.45 -1.11 -18.74
N PHE A 118 -5.20 -1.54 -18.84
CA PHE A 118 -4.71 -2.80 -18.30
C PHE A 118 -3.67 -2.52 -17.22
N LEU A 119 -3.96 -2.94 -15.98
CA LEU A 119 -3.13 -2.71 -14.80
C LEU A 119 -2.63 -4.05 -14.27
N MET A 120 -1.31 -4.20 -14.22
CA MET A 120 -0.67 -5.33 -13.54
C MET A 120 -0.27 -4.88 -12.14
N VAL A 121 -0.79 -5.56 -11.12
CA VAL A 121 -0.45 -5.20 -9.73
C VAL A 121 1.03 -5.47 -9.45
N ASN A 122 1.58 -6.53 -10.03
CA ASN A 122 3.01 -6.72 -10.14
C ASN A 122 3.41 -6.63 -11.61
N TYR A 123 4.07 -5.54 -12.01
CA TYR A 123 4.37 -5.29 -13.41
C TYR A 123 5.39 -6.30 -13.96
N ASN A 124 5.05 -6.95 -15.07
CA ASN A 124 5.90 -7.94 -15.71
C ASN A 124 6.08 -7.61 -17.21
N ASN A 125 7.34 -7.43 -17.62
CA ASN A 125 7.71 -7.07 -18.99
C ASN A 125 7.40 -8.18 -20.01
N ASP A 126 7.43 -9.45 -19.61
CA ASP A 126 7.11 -10.57 -20.50
C ASP A 126 5.61 -10.61 -20.82
N ILE A 127 4.77 -10.25 -19.84
CA ILE A 127 3.33 -10.13 -20.05
C ILE A 127 3.03 -8.93 -20.95
N GLU A 128 3.67 -7.78 -20.68
CA GLU A 128 3.57 -6.61 -21.56
C GLU A 128 3.95 -6.96 -23.01
N ALA A 129 5.07 -7.65 -23.22
CA ALA A 129 5.52 -8.07 -24.55
C ALA A 129 4.52 -9.00 -25.26
N ARG A 130 3.81 -9.86 -24.51
CA ARG A 130 2.72 -10.69 -25.06
C ARG A 130 1.51 -9.85 -25.46
N ILE A 131 1.10 -8.92 -24.61
CA ILE A 131 -0.01 -8.00 -24.91
C ILE A 131 0.33 -7.13 -26.13
N ARG A 132 1.59 -6.68 -26.26
CA ARG A 132 2.06 -5.88 -27.40
C ARG A 132 1.97 -6.61 -28.74
N LYS A 133 2.08 -7.94 -28.75
CA LYS A 133 1.85 -8.72 -29.98
C LYS A 133 0.39 -8.69 -30.43
N ILE A 134 -0.55 -8.53 -29.49
CA ILE A 134 -2.00 -8.46 -29.74
C ILE A 134 -2.43 -7.01 -30.04
N PHE A 135 -1.85 -6.05 -29.31
CA PHE A 135 -2.09 -4.62 -29.45
C PHE A 135 -0.78 -3.89 -29.79
N PRO A 136 -0.36 -3.86 -31.07
CA PRO A 136 0.92 -3.28 -31.47
C PRO A 136 1.07 -1.79 -31.11
N THR A 137 -0.04 -1.06 -31.07
CA THR A 137 -0.07 0.37 -30.75
C THR A 137 -0.38 0.66 -29.27
N LEU A 138 -0.24 -0.34 -28.38
CA LEU A 138 -0.39 -0.10 -26.95
C LEU A 138 0.65 0.91 -26.43
N GLU A 139 0.24 1.69 -25.44
CA GLU A 139 1.09 2.67 -24.76
C GLU A 139 1.30 2.24 -23.31
N VAL A 140 2.54 2.31 -22.82
CA VAL A 140 2.84 2.12 -21.39
C VAL A 140 2.96 3.50 -20.75
N LYS A 141 2.14 3.79 -19.74
CA LYS A 141 2.20 5.04 -18.98
C LYS A 141 2.67 4.78 -17.56
N ARG A 142 3.67 5.55 -17.14
CA ARG A 142 4.08 5.65 -15.74
C ARG A 142 3.15 6.60 -15.02
N ILE A 143 2.47 6.11 -13.99
CA ILE A 143 1.58 6.90 -13.14
C ILE A 143 2.30 7.22 -11.84
N ASP A 144 2.31 8.50 -11.49
CA ASP A 144 2.82 9.00 -10.22
C ASP A 144 1.82 10.02 -9.65
N ILE A 145 0.99 9.56 -8.72
CA ILE A 145 -0.12 10.36 -8.16
C ILE A 145 0.39 11.36 -7.11
N ASN A 146 1.48 11.04 -6.42
CA ASN A 146 1.94 11.79 -5.25
C ASN A 146 3.14 12.71 -5.56
N GLY A 147 3.48 12.86 -6.85
CA GLY A 147 4.69 13.54 -7.30
C GLY A 147 5.96 12.74 -6.98
N PRO A 148 7.17 13.29 -7.21
CA PRO A 148 8.43 12.54 -7.23
C PRO A 148 8.80 11.96 -5.85
N ARG A 149 8.16 10.86 -5.48
CA ARG A 149 8.35 10.07 -4.27
C ARG A 149 8.77 8.68 -4.65
N THR A 150 9.67 8.09 -3.87
CA THR A 150 10.20 6.77 -4.20
C THR A 150 9.19 5.68 -3.82
N GLY A 151 8.88 4.79 -4.77
CA GLY A 151 8.08 3.58 -4.51
C GLY A 151 6.56 3.78 -4.50
N GLY A 152 6.08 4.95 -4.90
CA GLY A 152 4.65 5.24 -5.08
C GLY A 152 4.17 5.15 -6.54
N ASP A 153 5.11 5.11 -7.49
CA ASP A 153 4.85 5.03 -8.91
C ASP A 153 4.55 3.61 -9.38
N PHE A 154 3.84 3.50 -10.50
CA PHE A 154 3.56 2.23 -11.15
C PHE A 154 3.29 2.43 -12.64
N ASN A 155 3.31 1.35 -13.41
CA ASN A 155 3.02 1.38 -14.83
C ASN A 155 1.62 0.83 -15.12
N ILE A 156 0.98 1.43 -16.11
CA ILE A 156 -0.24 0.91 -16.73
C ILE A 156 -0.01 0.70 -18.23
N ILE A 157 -0.86 -0.13 -18.83
CA ILE A 157 -0.93 -0.31 -20.28
C ILE A 157 -2.26 0.28 -20.76
N VAL A 158 -2.19 1.14 -21.78
CA VAL A 158 -3.36 1.67 -22.50
C VAL A 158 -3.56 0.85 -23.75
N LEU A 159 -4.70 0.17 -23.84
CA LEU A 159 -5.13 -0.60 -24.99
C LEU A 159 -5.96 0.30 -25.92
N PRO A 160 -5.61 0.37 -27.22
CA PRO A 160 -6.29 1.21 -28.21
C PRO A 160 -7.71 0.72 -28.53
#